data_AF-A0A927SZW3-F1
#
_entry.id   AF-A0A927SZW3-F1
#
_cell.length_a   1.000
_cell.length_b   1.000
_cell.length_c   1.000
_cell.angle_alpha   90.00
_cell.angle_beta   90.00
_cell.angle_gamma   90.00
#
_symmetry.space_group_name_H-M   'P 1'
#
loop_
_entity.id
_entity.type
_entity.pdbx_description
1 polymer ?
#
loop_
_entity_poly.entity_id
_entity_poly.type
_entity_poly.pdbx_seq_one_letter_code
_entity_poly.pdbx_strand_id
1 'polypeptide(L)'
;MVEVINFNRIIGKTNCVSVDKTDTVVMAYRHGRKGPTPMVLNREPEDCSSLTVILKKDHNSGNYILITAFFGDSSEKEPWDPSIISGSEEHQKAKDFWATHALVYDPSTIAQMA
;
A
#
# COMPACT_ATOMS: atom_id res chain seq x y z
N MET A 1 11.84 -3.13 8.94
CA MET A 1 11.18 -4.38 9.36
C MET A 1 9.70 -4.22 9.08
N VAL A 2 9.10 -5.19 8.41
CA VAL A 2 7.67 -5.22 8.12
C VAL A 2 7.11 -6.44 8.85
N GLU A 3 6.14 -6.23 9.72
CA GLU A 3 5.47 -7.29 10.47
C GLU A 3 3.99 -7.30 10.11
N VAL A 4 3.45 -8.48 9.82
CA VAL A 4 2.01 -8.67 9.55
C VAL A 4 1.44 -9.55 10.66
N ILE A 5 0.47 -9.01 11.40
CA ILE A 5 -0.16 -9.68 12.53
C ILE A 5 -1.59 -10.04 12.14
N ASN A 6 -1.91 -11.33 12.11
CA ASN A 6 -3.27 -11.83 11.90
C ASN A 6 -3.96 -12.09 13.24
N PHE A 7 -5.12 -11.46 13.44
CA PHE A 7 -5.92 -11.54 14.66
C PHE A 7 -7.04 -12.59 14.61
N ASN A 8 -7.22 -13.28 13.49
CA ASN A 8 -8.25 -14.29 13.24
C ASN A 8 -9.68 -13.80 13.55
N ARG A 9 -9.90 -12.48 13.48
CA ARG A 9 -11.19 -11.80 13.62
C ARG A 9 -11.14 -10.49 12.85
N ILE A 10 -12.28 -9.94 12.49
CA ILE A 10 -12.35 -8.61 11.86
C ILE A 10 -11.84 -7.57 12.87
N ILE A 11 -10.84 -6.79 12.45
CA ILE A 11 -10.24 -5.71 13.27
C ILE A 11 -10.36 -4.32 12.64
N GLY A 12 -10.79 -4.26 11.39
CA GLY A 12 -10.88 -3.03 10.62
C GLY A 12 -11.15 -3.34 9.15
N LYS A 13 -10.89 -2.35 8.31
CA LYS A 13 -11.02 -2.47 6.86
C LYS A 13 -9.72 -2.11 6.16
N THR A 14 -9.32 -2.90 5.17
CA THR A 14 -8.21 -2.59 4.27
C THR A 14 -8.71 -1.76 3.10
N ASN A 15 -7.94 -0.73 2.75
CA ASN A 15 -8.15 0.03 1.52
C ASN A 15 -7.37 -0.56 0.34
N CYS A 16 -6.37 -1.41 0.56
CA CYS A 16 -5.70 -2.13 -0.52
C CYS A 16 -6.47 -3.42 -0.80
N VAL A 17 -7.09 -3.49 -1.98
CA VAL A 17 -7.99 -4.58 -2.38
C VAL A 17 -7.48 -5.23 -3.66
N SER A 18 -7.82 -6.51 -3.83
CA SER A 18 -7.62 -7.18 -5.11
C SER A 18 -8.57 -6.59 -6.16
N VAL A 19 -8.07 -6.47 -7.38
CA VAL A 19 -8.82 -5.97 -8.54
C VAL A 19 -8.71 -6.93 -9.71
N ASP A 20 -9.74 -6.95 -10.55
CA ASP A 20 -9.76 -7.69 -11.79
C ASP A 20 -10.18 -6.83 -12.99
N LYS A 21 -10.48 -7.48 -14.13
CA LYS A 21 -10.82 -6.80 -15.39
C LYS A 21 -12.17 -6.08 -15.36
N THR A 22 -13.00 -6.33 -14.37
CA THR A 22 -14.30 -5.69 -14.17
C THR A 22 -14.19 -4.40 -13.35
N ASP A 23 -13.10 -4.23 -12.60
CA ASP A 23 -12.81 -3.03 -11.84
C ASP A 23 -12.34 -1.88 -12.74
N THR A 24 -12.71 -0.65 -12.36
CA THR A 24 -12.16 0.56 -12.99
C THR A 24 -11.01 1.10 -12.15
N VAL A 25 -9.78 0.87 -12.61
CA VAL A 25 -8.55 1.33 -11.93
C VAL A 25 -7.98 2.55 -12.65
N VAL A 26 -7.66 3.59 -11.89
CA VAL A 26 -7.00 4.82 -12.36
C VAL A 26 -5.67 5.01 -11.65
N MET A 27 -4.70 5.60 -12.35
CA MET A 27 -3.45 6.03 -11.72
C MET A 27 -3.62 7.43 -11.15
N ALA A 28 -3.46 7.60 -9.83
CA ALA A 28 -3.65 8.90 -9.17
C ALA A 28 -2.47 9.28 -8.27
N TYR A 29 -2.21 10.58 -8.14
CA TYR A 29 -1.18 11.12 -7.26
C TYR A 29 -1.76 11.40 -5.88
N ARG A 30 -1.19 10.79 -4.85
CA ARG A 30 -1.59 11.03 -3.45
C ARG A 30 -0.78 12.16 -2.84
N HIS A 31 -1.35 12.86 -1.85
CA HIS A 31 -0.64 13.91 -1.12
C HIS A 31 0.73 13.42 -0.63
N GLY A 32 1.79 14.18 -0.93
CA GLY A 32 3.17 13.87 -0.52
C GLY A 32 3.85 12.72 -1.25
N ARG A 33 3.22 12.12 -2.28
CA ARG A 33 3.85 11.08 -3.13
C ARG A 33 4.35 11.68 -4.45
N LYS A 34 5.50 11.21 -4.91
CA LYS A 34 6.15 11.70 -6.14
C LYS A 34 5.68 10.98 -7.41
N GLY A 35 5.16 9.77 -7.29
CA GLY A 35 4.61 9.01 -8.39
C GLY A 35 3.18 8.56 -8.13
N PRO A 36 2.52 8.00 -9.15
CA PRO A 36 1.12 7.64 -9.08
C PRO A 36 0.90 6.27 -8.43
N THR A 37 -0.20 6.11 -7.71
CA THR A 37 -0.65 4.83 -7.14
C THR A 37 -1.86 4.33 -7.94
N PRO A 38 -1.98 3.02 -8.23
CA PRO A 38 -3.22 2.43 -8.75
C PRO A 38 -4.34 2.58 -7.72
N MET A 39 -5.45 3.20 -8.12
CA MET A 39 -6.63 3.42 -7.29
C MET A 39 -7.86 2.85 -7.99
N VAL A 40 -8.71 2.11 -7.28
CA VAL A 40 -9.94 1.55 -7.83
C VAL A 40 -11.15 2.42 -7.50
N LEU A 41 -11.95 2.73 -8.53
CA LEU A 41 -13.18 3.51 -8.41
C LEU A 41 -14.37 2.62 -8.03
N ASN A 42 -15.35 3.19 -7.34
CA ASN A 42 -16.62 2.55 -7.00
C ASN A 42 -16.48 1.24 -6.20
N ARG A 43 -15.40 1.08 -5.45
CA ARG A 43 -15.21 -0.01 -4.48
C ARG A 43 -15.19 0.59 -3.07
N GLU A 44 -15.54 -0.24 -2.10
CA GLU A 44 -15.47 0.10 -0.68
C GLU A 44 -14.32 -0.67 -0.02
N PRO A 45 -13.73 -0.16 1.07
CA PRO A 45 -12.77 -0.92 1.86
C PRO A 45 -13.35 -2.24 2.38
N GLU A 46 -12.53 -3.30 2.38
CA GLU A 46 -12.93 -4.66 2.71
C GLU A 46 -12.56 -5.01 4.16
N ASP A 47 -13.43 -5.75 4.85
CA ASP A 47 -13.14 -6.22 6.22
C ASP A 47 -11.86 -7.06 6.23
N CYS A 48 -10.96 -6.80 7.17
CA CYS A 48 -9.70 -7.53 7.29
C CYS A 48 -9.41 -7.98 8.72
N SER A 49 -8.57 -9.02 8.82
CA SER A 49 -8.12 -9.59 10.10
C SER A 49 -6.65 -9.32 10.39
N SER A 50 -5.95 -8.63 9.49
CA SER A 50 -4.52 -8.34 9.60
C SER A 50 -4.23 -6.87 9.85
N LEU A 51 -3.15 -6.62 10.62
CA LEU A 51 -2.52 -5.32 10.80
C LEU A 51 -1.07 -5.43 10.34
N THR A 52 -0.68 -4.54 9.42
CA THR A 52 0.72 -4.40 9.00
C THR A 52 1.37 -3.26 9.77
N VAL A 53 2.56 -3.51 10.31
CA VAL A 53 3.37 -2.55 11.06
C VAL A 53 4.75 -2.45 10.42
N ILE A 54 5.15 -1.23 10.05
CA ILE A 54 6.48 -0.95 9.49
C ILE A 54 7.31 -0.22 10.54
N LEU A 55 8.39 -0.85 10.98
CA LEU A 55 9.32 -0.32 11.97
C LEU A 55 10.71 -0.10 11.37
N LYS A 56 11.34 1.01 11.77
CA LYS A 56 12.75 1.29 11.52
C LYS A 56 13.53 1.13 12.82
N LYS A 57 14.59 0.32 12.82
CA LYS A 57 15.49 0.21 13.98
C LYS A 57 16.35 1.47 14.07
N ASP A 58 16.40 2.07 15.25
CA ASP A 58 17.39 3.10 15.58
C ASP A 58 18.67 2.40 16.06
N HIS A 59 19.71 2.47 15.24
CA HIS A 59 20.98 1.81 15.52
C HIS A 59 21.76 2.45 16.69
N ASN A 60 21.44 3.70 17.06
CA ASN A 60 22.15 4.41 18.12
C ASN A 60 21.57 4.10 19.51
N SER A 61 20.25 3.95 19.61
CA SER A 61 19.57 3.71 20.89
C SER A 61 19.12 2.26 21.09
N GLY A 62 19.08 1.46 20.02
CA GLY A 62 18.50 0.11 20.04
C GLY A 62 16.96 0.10 20.00
N ASN A 63 16.31 1.27 20.00
CA ASN A 63 14.86 1.41 19.91
C ASN A 63 14.34 1.15 18.49
N TYR A 64 13.01 1.06 18.37
CA TYR A 64 12.31 1.01 17.08
C TYR A 64 11.43 2.25 16.93
N ILE A 65 11.49 2.86 15.74
CA ILE A 65 10.63 3.95 15.33
C ILE A 65 9.50 3.37 14.49
N LEU A 66 8.26 3.63 14.88
CA LEU A 66 7.08 3.33 14.09
C LEU A 66 7.03 4.26 12.87
N ILE A 67 7.12 3.69 11.67
CA ILE A 67 7.02 4.43 10.41
C ILE A 67 5.56 4.54 9.99
N THR A 68 4.84 3.41 10.00
CA THR A 68 3.40 3.37 9.72
C THR A 68 2.79 2.09 10.26
N ALA A 69 1.47 2.11 10.50
CA ALA A 69 0.65 0.95 10.75
C ALA A 69 -0.70 1.10 10.03
N PHE A 70 -1.18 0.04 9.42
CA PHE A 70 -2.45 0.05 8.68
C PHE A 70 -3.12 -1.32 8.70
N PHE A 71 -4.45 -1.31 8.58
CA PHE A 71 -5.27 -2.50 8.43
C PHE A 71 -5.07 -3.13 7.05
N GLY A 72 -4.85 -4.44 7.02
CA GLY A 72 -4.55 -5.21 5.82
C GLY A 72 -3.19 -5.89 5.87
N ASP A 73 -2.96 -6.76 4.89
CA ASP A 73 -1.68 -7.43 4.68
C ASP A 73 -0.63 -6.47 4.12
N SER A 74 0.63 -6.93 4.07
CA SER A 74 1.71 -6.12 3.50
C SER A 74 1.49 -5.87 2.02
N SER A 75 1.59 -4.61 1.60
CA SER A 75 1.65 -4.23 0.19
C SER A 75 3.09 -4.11 -0.29
N GLU A 76 3.33 -4.41 -1.56
CA GLU A 76 4.58 -4.02 -2.22
C GLU A 76 4.68 -2.51 -2.36
N LYS A 77 5.91 -1.97 -2.37
CA LYS A 77 6.14 -0.57 -2.76
C LYS A 77 5.61 -0.33 -4.18
N GLU A 78 5.21 0.90 -4.49
CA GLU A 78 4.87 1.21 -5.87
C GLU A 78 6.09 1.09 -6.81
N PRO A 79 5.94 0.62 -8.07
CA PRO A 79 7.08 0.35 -8.95
C PRO A 79 7.97 1.58 -9.27
N TRP A 80 7.44 2.79 -9.08
CA TRP A 80 8.17 4.05 -9.28
C TRP A 80 9.02 4.46 -8.07
N ASP A 81 8.90 3.78 -6.93
CA ASP A 81 9.60 4.15 -5.70
C ASP A 81 11.12 4.23 -5.98
N PRO A 82 11.78 5.36 -5.63
CA PRO A 82 13.18 5.61 -6.00
C PRO A 82 14.17 4.64 -5.34
N SER A 83 13.75 3.87 -4.34
CA SER A 83 14.56 2.82 -3.73
C SER A 83 14.58 1.52 -4.54
N ILE A 84 13.68 1.36 -5.50
CA ILE A 84 13.59 0.16 -6.35
C ILE A 84 14.46 0.34 -7.60
N ILE A 85 15.32 -0.63 -7.86
CA ILE A 85 16.15 -0.64 -9.07
C ILE A 85 15.33 -1.16 -10.25
N SER A 86 15.18 -0.36 -11.30
CA SER A 86 14.50 -0.74 -12.54
C SER A 86 15.06 -2.03 -13.15
N GLY A 87 14.19 -3.03 -13.28
CA GLY A 87 14.49 -4.33 -13.87
C GLY A 87 14.97 -5.39 -12.88
N SER A 88 15.09 -5.03 -11.59
CA SER A 88 15.35 -5.99 -10.52
C SER A 88 14.14 -6.91 -10.24
N GLU A 89 14.38 -7.97 -9.48
CA GLU A 89 13.33 -8.85 -8.97
C GLU A 89 12.32 -8.09 -8.08
N GLU A 90 12.78 -7.14 -7.24
CA GLU A 90 11.90 -6.27 -6.44
C GLU A 90 10.99 -5.43 -7.35
N HIS A 91 11.53 -4.88 -8.44
CA HIS A 91 10.73 -4.14 -9.41
C HIS A 91 9.65 -5.01 -10.08
N GLN A 92 9.97 -6.27 -10.40
CA GLN A 92 9.01 -7.18 -10.99
C GLN A 92 7.92 -7.58 -9.98
N LYS A 93 8.28 -7.89 -8.74
CA LYS A 93 7.33 -8.16 -7.65
C LYS A 93 6.37 -7.00 -7.42
N ALA A 94 6.88 -5.77 -7.38
CA ALA A 94 6.06 -4.57 -7.27
C ALA A 94 5.07 -4.47 -8.44
N LYS A 95 5.51 -4.70 -9.68
CA LYS A 95 4.62 -4.68 -10.85
C LYS A 95 3.55 -5.75 -10.78
N ASP A 96 3.91 -6.97 -10.43
CA ASP A 96 2.99 -8.10 -10.39
C ASP A 96 1.92 -7.90 -9.30
N PHE A 97 2.33 -7.39 -8.13
CA PHE A 97 1.42 -7.04 -7.05
C PHE A 97 0.42 -5.96 -7.50
N TRP A 98 0.92 -4.82 -8.00
CA TRP A 98 0.10 -3.68 -8.42
C TRP A 98 -0.68 -3.90 -9.72
N ALA A 99 -0.42 -4.99 -10.45
CA ALA A 99 -1.24 -5.43 -11.59
C ALA A 99 -2.56 -6.08 -11.15
N THR A 100 -2.64 -6.52 -9.89
CA THR A 100 -3.79 -7.25 -9.33
C THR A 100 -4.33 -6.60 -8.05
N HIS A 101 -3.74 -5.50 -7.60
CA HIS A 101 -4.14 -4.76 -6.41
C HIS A 101 -4.22 -3.26 -6.70
N ALA A 102 -5.15 -2.60 -6.03
CA ALA A 102 -5.28 -1.14 -6.04
C ALA A 102 -5.73 -0.65 -4.67
N LEU A 103 -5.49 0.63 -4.38
CA LEU A 103 -6.10 1.27 -3.23
C LEU A 103 -7.52 1.75 -3.57
N VAL A 104 -8.47 1.66 -2.66
CA VAL A 104 -9.79 2.28 -2.83
C VAL A 104 -9.62 3.79 -3.03
N TYR A 105 -10.26 4.31 -4.08
CA TYR A 105 -10.18 5.72 -4.41
C TYR A 105 -10.89 6.57 -3.36
N ASP A 106 -10.12 7.42 -2.69
CA ASP A 106 -10.62 8.43 -1.75
C ASP A 106 -10.18 9.82 -2.21
N PRO A 107 -11.10 10.69 -2.67
CA PRO A 107 -10.80 12.05 -3.12
C PRO A 107 -10.01 12.87 -2.09
N SER A 108 -10.20 12.64 -0.79
CA SER A 108 -9.50 13.38 0.27
C SER A 108 -8.00 13.08 0.31
N THR A 109 -7.57 11.96 -0.27
CA THR A 109 -6.17 11.52 -0.30
C THR A 109 -5.43 11.96 -1.57
N ILE A 110 -6.16 12.40 -2.60
CA ILE A 110 -5.60 12.75 -3.91
C ILE A 110 -5.08 14.19 -3.90
N ALA A 111 -3.84 14.36 -4.36
CA ALA A 111 -3.28 15.68 -4.59
C ALA A 111 -4.02 16.35 -5.76
N GLN A 112 -4.52 17.57 -5.54
CA GLN A 112 -5.03 18.38 -6.64
C GLN A 112 -3.88 18.68 -7.61
N MET A 113 -4.11 18.51 -8.90
CA MET A 113 -3.21 19.04 -9.91
C MET A 113 -3.31 20.57 -9.83
N ALA A 114 -2.21 21.21 -9.43
CA ALA A 114 -2.06 22.66 -9.53
C ALA A 114 -1.95 23.08 -11.01
#